data_AF-A0A2I6S9E0-F1
#
_entry.id   AF-A0A2I6S9E0-F1
#
_cell.length_a   1.000
_cell.length_b   1.000
_cell.length_c   1.000
_cell.angle_alpha   90.00
_cell.angle_beta   90.00
_cell.angle_gamma   90.00
#
_symmetry.space_group_name_H-M   'P 1'
#
loop_
_entity.id
_entity.type
_entity.pdbx_description
1 polymer ?
#
loop_
_entity_poly.entity_id
_entity_poly.type
_entity_poly.pdbx_seq_one_letter_code
_entity_poly.pdbx_strand_id
1 'polypeptide(L)'
;MYTHFDPARPDPVTENITQFAEGIRENLAAIRDMVVGGMALGWSYAPAGGSAEQPETLTWAKGTERIRASLTWGVTGGEAGNVTAALFEYSADSGDTWDAIGTHSITYDSAGNVTGASWS
;
A
#
# COMPACT_ATOMS: atom_id res chain seq x y z
N MET A 1 16.64 16.37 4.99
CA MET A 1 17.02 15.13 4.29
C MET A 1 16.03 14.06 4.72
N TYR A 2 15.53 13.22 3.79
CA TYR A 2 14.55 12.17 4.12
C TYR A 2 15.21 11.04 4.91
N THR A 3 14.53 10.54 5.95
CA THR A 3 14.96 9.37 6.73
C THR A 3 14.39 8.13 6.09
N HIS A 4 15.25 7.31 5.49
CA HIS A 4 14.88 6.06 4.84
C HIS A 4 14.66 4.95 5.88
N PHE A 5 13.75 4.01 5.60
CA PHE A 5 13.53 2.84 6.45
C PHE A 5 14.72 1.88 6.35
N ASP A 6 15.40 1.65 7.46
CA ASP A 6 16.54 0.75 7.55
C ASP A 6 16.12 -0.57 8.23
N PRO A 7 15.98 -1.68 7.50
CA PRO A 7 15.60 -2.97 8.07
C PRO A 7 16.68 -3.58 8.97
N ALA A 8 17.92 -3.10 8.88
CA ALA A 8 19.00 -3.54 9.76
C ALA A 8 19.00 -2.79 11.11
N ARG A 9 18.11 -1.80 11.29
CA ARG A 9 17.99 -1.01 12.52
C ARG A 9 16.57 -1.09 13.10
N PRO A 10 16.41 -0.99 14.43
CA PRO A 10 17.49 -1.00 15.40
C PRO A 10 18.11 -2.40 15.55
N ASP A 11 19.42 -2.46 15.79
CA ASP A 11 20.17 -3.70 16.01
C ASP A 11 20.58 -3.84 17.48
N PRO A 12 19.97 -4.76 18.25
CA PRO A 12 20.27 -4.92 19.67
C PRO A 12 21.67 -5.50 19.95
N VAL A 13 22.36 -6.01 18.93
CA VAL A 13 23.69 -6.64 19.06
C VAL A 13 24.80 -5.60 18.91
N THR A 14 24.64 -4.66 17.99
CA THR A 14 25.71 -3.71 17.63
C THR A 14 25.45 -2.27 18.08
N GLU A 15 24.20 -1.91 18.40
CA GLU A 15 23.84 -0.56 18.81
C GLU A 15 23.79 -0.40 20.34
N ASN A 16 24.28 0.75 20.83
CA ASN A 16 24.00 1.14 22.20
C ASN A 16 22.56 1.65 22.35
N ILE A 17 22.08 1.80 23.60
CA ILE A 17 20.70 2.20 23.90
C ILE A 17 20.27 3.51 23.20
N THR A 18 21.18 4.47 23.01
CA THR A 18 20.84 5.73 22.33
C THR A 18 20.63 5.51 20.84
N GLN A 19 21.55 4.79 20.19
CA GLN A 19 21.47 4.44 18.77
C GLN A 19 20.25 3.57 18.47
N PHE A 20 19.94 2.63 19.37
CA PHE A 20 18.75 1.79 19.28
C PHE A 20 17.46 2.63 19.34
N ALA A 21 17.37 3.55 20.30
CA ALA A 21 16.23 4.46 20.43
C ALA A 21 16.09 5.42 19.23
N GLU A 22 17.21 5.85 18.65
CA GLU A 22 17.23 6.64 17.41
C GLU A 22 16.75 5.82 16.21
N GLY A 23 17.24 4.59 16.03
CA GLY A 23 16.81 3.69 14.96
C GLY A 23 15.31 3.41 14.98
N ILE A 24 14.73 3.24 16.17
CA ILE A 24 13.27 3.14 16.32
C ILE A 24 12.57 4.40 15.83
N ARG A 25 12.99 5.59 16.28
CA ARG A 25 12.33 6.85 15.90
C ARG A 25 12.46 7.11 14.40
N GLU A 26 13.61 6.80 13.82
CA GLU A 26 13.89 6.93 12.39
C GLU A 26 12.99 6.01 11.56
N ASN A 27 12.88 4.74 11.94
CA ASN A 27 11.99 3.80 11.24
C ASN A 27 10.51 4.12 11.45
N LEU A 28 10.09 4.58 12.63
CA LEU A 28 8.72 5.04 12.84
C LEU A 28 8.39 6.30 12.03
N ALA A 29 9.34 7.23 11.89
CA ALA A 29 9.18 8.40 11.04
C ALA A 29 9.11 8.01 9.55
N ALA A 30 9.94 7.08 9.10
CA ALA A 30 9.90 6.54 7.75
C ALA A 30 8.56 5.85 7.47
N ILE A 31 8.05 5.03 8.40
CA ILE A 31 6.73 4.38 8.29
C ILE A 31 5.59 5.42 8.27
N ARG A 32 5.62 6.43 9.15
CA ARG A 32 4.63 7.53 9.13
C ARG A 32 4.62 8.23 7.78
N ASP A 33 5.80 8.51 7.23
CA ASP A 33 5.92 9.22 5.95
C ASP A 33 5.49 8.34 4.77
N MET A 34 5.68 7.02 4.85
CA MET A 34 5.09 6.05 3.92
C MET A 34 3.56 6.07 3.96
N VAL A 35 2.97 6.15 5.16
CA VAL A 35 1.51 6.25 5.34
C VAL A 35 0.98 7.57 4.78
N VAL A 36 1.66 8.70 5.03
CA VAL A 36 1.23 10.03 4.54
C VAL A 36 1.43 10.18 3.03
N GLY A 37 2.51 9.61 2.48
CA GLY A 37 2.82 9.68 1.05
C GLY A 37 1.98 8.75 0.18
N GLY A 38 1.18 7.87 0.79
CA GLY A 38 0.40 6.84 0.09
C GLY A 38 1.23 5.77 -0.60
N MET A 39 2.57 5.90 -0.64
CA MET A 39 3.55 4.99 -1.23
C MET A 39 4.95 5.25 -0.64
N ALA A 40 5.77 4.21 -0.53
CA ALA A 40 7.13 4.31 0.00
C ALA A 40 8.15 4.76 -1.06
N LEU A 41 9.04 5.69 -0.69
CA LEU A 41 10.13 6.13 -1.57
C LEU A 41 11.01 4.94 -2.00
N GLY A 42 11.31 4.88 -3.30
CA GLY A 42 12.09 3.79 -3.90
C GLY A 42 11.26 2.60 -4.41
N TRP A 43 9.94 2.66 -4.31
CA TRP A 43 9.04 1.72 -4.98
C TRP A 43 8.61 2.28 -6.34
N SER A 44 8.68 1.46 -7.39
CA SER A 44 8.11 1.77 -8.69
C SER A 44 6.62 1.43 -8.72
N TYR A 45 5.83 2.19 -9.47
CA TYR A 45 4.39 1.99 -9.63
C TYR A 45 4.05 1.58 -11.08
N ALA A 46 3.20 0.57 -11.23
CA ALA A 46 2.72 0.10 -12.52
C ALA A 46 1.23 -0.32 -12.44
N PRO A 47 0.32 0.39 -13.12
CA PRO A 47 -1.03 -0.10 -13.34
C PRO A 47 -1.05 -1.15 -14.47
N ALA A 48 -1.95 -2.13 -14.39
CA ALA A 48 -2.14 -3.15 -15.42
C ALA A 48 -3.58 -3.70 -15.46
N GLY A 49 -3.97 -4.23 -16.62
CA GLY A 49 -5.34 -4.70 -16.90
C GLY A 49 -6.32 -3.54 -17.09
N GLY A 50 -7.57 -3.84 -17.47
CA GLY A 50 -8.63 -2.83 -17.63
C GLY A 50 -8.31 -1.70 -18.62
N SER A 51 -8.79 -0.49 -18.30
CA SER A 51 -8.45 0.75 -19.04
C SER A 51 -7.44 1.61 -18.27
N ALA A 52 -6.97 2.69 -18.89
CA ALA A 52 -6.07 3.63 -18.21
C ALA A 52 -6.74 4.34 -17.03
N GLU A 53 -8.03 4.61 -17.14
CA GLU A 53 -8.85 5.26 -16.11
C GLU A 53 -9.36 4.27 -15.06
N GLN A 54 -9.49 2.99 -15.44
CA GLN A 54 -10.01 1.92 -14.60
C GLN A 54 -9.12 0.66 -14.69
N PRO A 55 -7.87 0.73 -14.19
CA PRO A 55 -7.00 -0.43 -14.20
C PRO A 55 -7.55 -1.51 -13.26
N GLU A 56 -7.33 -2.77 -13.61
CA GLU A 56 -7.72 -3.91 -12.76
C GLU A 56 -6.73 -4.10 -11.61
N THR A 57 -5.47 -3.75 -11.81
CA THR A 57 -4.43 -3.91 -10.79
C THR A 57 -3.51 -2.71 -10.72
N LEU A 58 -3.09 -2.39 -9.50
CA LEU A 58 -2.01 -1.45 -9.21
C LEU A 58 -0.89 -2.21 -8.51
N THR A 59 0.32 -2.19 -9.08
CA THR A 59 1.47 -2.88 -8.48
C THR A 59 2.54 -1.89 -8.09
N TRP A 60 2.99 -2.01 -6.85
CA TRP A 60 4.19 -1.36 -6.33
C TRP A 60 5.32 -2.39 -6.25
N ALA A 61 6.52 -2.03 -6.68
CA ALA A 61 7.66 -2.92 -6.71
C ALA A 61 8.94 -2.28 -6.16
N LYS A 62 9.69 -3.03 -5.34
CA LYS A 62 11.04 -2.68 -4.89
C LYS A 62 11.88 -3.96 -4.76
N GLY A 63 12.91 -4.12 -5.60
CA GLY A 63 13.69 -5.37 -5.63
C GLY A 63 12.80 -6.56 -5.98
N THR A 64 12.71 -7.55 -5.10
CA THR A 64 11.77 -8.69 -5.22
C THR A 64 10.43 -8.44 -4.53
N GLU A 65 10.32 -7.41 -3.68
CA GLU A 65 9.10 -7.13 -2.95
C GLU A 65 8.04 -6.51 -3.88
N ARG A 66 6.79 -6.96 -3.75
CA ARG A 66 5.63 -6.39 -4.44
C ARG A 66 4.49 -6.16 -3.46
N ILE A 67 3.75 -5.09 -3.70
CA ILE A 67 2.40 -4.92 -3.17
C ILE A 67 1.50 -4.79 -4.39
N ARG A 68 0.37 -5.50 -4.39
CA ARG A 68 -0.64 -5.41 -5.45
C ARG A 68 -1.97 -5.01 -4.82
N ALA A 69 -2.64 -4.04 -5.42
CA ALA A 69 -4.07 -3.81 -5.21
C ALA A 69 -4.83 -4.30 -6.43
N SER A 70 -5.69 -5.31 -6.26
CA SER A 70 -6.64 -5.76 -7.27
C SER A 70 -7.95 -4.99 -7.08
N LEU A 71 -8.32 -4.19 -8.08
CA LEU A 71 -9.43 -3.22 -8.01
C LEU A 71 -10.69 -3.79 -8.65
N THR A 72 -11.80 -3.67 -7.92
CA THR A 72 -13.15 -3.91 -8.43
C THR A 72 -13.82 -2.57 -8.68
N TRP A 73 -14.37 -2.38 -9.88
CA TRP A 73 -15.03 -1.15 -10.28
C TRP A 73 -16.55 -1.32 -10.30
N GLY A 74 -17.25 -0.34 -9.75
CA GLY A 74 -18.69 -0.23 -9.88
C GLY A 74 -19.08 0.09 -11.31
N VAL A 75 -20.17 -0.51 -11.77
CA VAL A 75 -20.62 -0.44 -13.17
C VAL A 75 -22.01 0.19 -13.33
N THR A 76 -22.71 0.47 -12.22
CA THR A 76 -24.07 1.04 -12.24
C THR A 76 -24.29 2.03 -11.09
N GLY A 77 -25.35 2.84 -11.17
CA GLY A 77 -25.71 3.76 -10.09
C GLY A 77 -24.59 4.75 -9.74
N GLY A 78 -24.50 5.16 -8.48
CA GLY A 78 -23.48 6.10 -8.02
C GLY A 78 -22.07 5.51 -7.90
N GLU A 79 -21.92 4.18 -7.91
CA GLU A 79 -20.61 3.53 -7.96
C GLU A 79 -20.05 3.42 -9.39
N ALA A 80 -20.84 3.71 -10.42
CA ALA A 80 -20.40 3.62 -11.81
C ALA A 80 -19.16 4.49 -12.04
N GLY A 81 -18.06 3.86 -12.45
CA GLY A 81 -16.80 4.57 -12.67
C GLY A 81 -15.90 4.66 -11.43
N ASN A 82 -16.32 4.16 -10.27
CA ASN A 82 -15.61 4.25 -9.01
C ASN A 82 -15.16 2.87 -8.49
N VAL A 83 -14.08 2.82 -7.71
CA VAL A 83 -13.62 1.58 -7.05
C VAL A 83 -14.56 1.23 -5.91
N THR A 84 -15.10 0.00 -5.90
CA THR A 84 -15.97 -0.52 -4.83
C THR A 84 -15.24 -1.47 -3.89
N ALA A 85 -14.17 -2.11 -4.37
CA ALA A 85 -13.27 -2.90 -3.55
C ALA A 85 -11.83 -2.85 -4.05
N ALA A 86 -10.87 -2.92 -3.14
CA ALA A 86 -9.46 -3.10 -3.45
C ALA A 86 -8.89 -4.19 -2.53
N LEU A 87 -8.53 -5.34 -3.09
CA LEU A 87 -7.82 -6.41 -2.38
C LEU A 87 -6.31 -6.11 -2.43
N PHE A 88 -5.70 -5.93 -1.27
CA PHE A 88 -4.28 -5.71 -1.12
C PHE A 88 -3.56 -7.01 -0.77
N GLU A 89 -2.49 -7.29 -1.49
CA GLU A 89 -1.65 -8.48 -1.34
C GLU A 89 -0.17 -8.10 -1.35
N TYR A 90 0.66 -8.85 -0.64
CA TYR A 90 2.11 -8.72 -0.60
C TYR A 90 2.78 -9.94 -1.21
N SER A 91 3.92 -9.73 -1.85
CA SER A 91 4.81 -10.79 -2.31
C SER A 91 6.26 -10.42 -2.00
N ALA A 92 7.03 -11.38 -1.49
CA ALA A 92 8.48 -11.22 -1.28
C ALA A 92 9.32 -11.74 -2.47
N ASP A 93 8.70 -12.43 -3.43
CA ASP A 93 9.34 -13.26 -4.46
C ASP A 93 8.99 -12.82 -5.89
N SER A 94 8.90 -11.51 -6.11
CA SER A 94 8.61 -10.89 -7.42
C SER A 94 7.23 -11.21 -8.00
N GLY A 95 6.30 -11.68 -7.17
CA GLY A 95 4.92 -11.97 -7.54
C GLY A 95 4.64 -13.44 -7.85
N ASP A 96 5.53 -14.36 -7.47
CA ASP A 96 5.31 -15.80 -7.62
C ASP A 96 4.31 -16.31 -6.55
N THR A 97 4.42 -15.83 -5.32
CA THR A 97 3.48 -16.09 -4.23
C THR A 97 2.94 -14.80 -3.62
N TRP A 98 1.67 -14.82 -3.18
CA TRP A 98 0.97 -13.66 -2.68
C TRP A 98 0.28 -13.98 -1.35
N ASP A 99 0.58 -13.18 -0.34
CA ASP A 99 -0.10 -13.18 0.96
C ASP A 99 -1.12 -12.04 1.01
N ALA A 100 -2.35 -12.35 1.41
CA ALA A 100 -3.39 -11.34 1.55
C ALA A 100 -3.09 -10.41 2.75
N ILE A 101 -3.14 -9.10 2.50
CA ILE A 101 -3.03 -8.06 3.53
C ILE A 101 -4.43 -7.71 4.05
N GLY A 102 -5.38 -7.54 3.14
CA GLY A 102 -6.76 -7.21 3.46
C GLY A 102 -7.49 -6.57 2.28
N THR A 103 -8.80 -6.37 2.44
CA THR A 103 -9.66 -5.75 1.44
C THR A 103 -10.22 -4.43 1.97
N HIS A 104 -10.07 -3.37 1.19
CA HIS A 104 -10.77 -2.12 1.40
C HIS A 104 -12.06 -2.10 0.56
N SER A 105 -13.21 -2.00 1.22
CA SER A 105 -14.52 -1.93 0.56
C SER A 105 -15.10 -0.52 0.71
N ILE A 106 -15.70 0.01 -0.35
CA ILE A 106 -16.28 1.36 -0.40
C ILE A 106 -17.72 1.28 -0.90
N THR A 107 -18.63 1.96 -0.21
CA THR A 107 -20.04 2.07 -0.61
C THR A 107 -20.38 3.49 -1.00
N TYR A 108 -21.28 3.63 -1.98
CA TYR A 108 -21.71 4.90 -2.54
C TYR A 108 -23.22 5.08 -2.42
N ASP A 109 -23.69 6.32 -2.27
CA ASP A 109 -25.10 6.65 -2.50
C ASP A 109 -25.42 6.72 -4.01
N SER A 110 -26.67 7.02 -4.37
CA SER A 110 -27.09 7.12 -5.77
C SER A 110 -26.50 8.33 -6.52
N ALA A 111 -25.94 9.31 -5.81
CA ALA A 111 -25.29 10.48 -6.39
C ALA A 111 -23.77 10.28 -6.53
N GLY A 112 -23.24 9.13 -6.11
CA GLY A 112 -21.82 8.81 -6.16
C GLY A 112 -21.00 9.38 -5.01
N ASN A 113 -21.64 9.78 -3.90
CA ASN A 113 -20.92 10.16 -2.69
C ASN A 113 -20.60 8.90 -1.88
N VAL A 114 -19.39 8.84 -1.32
CA VAL A 114 -18.99 7.77 -0.40
C VAL A 114 -19.87 7.82 0.85
N THR A 115 -20.52 6.71 1.18
CA THR A 115 -21.37 6.54 2.36
C THR A 115 -20.74 5.66 3.44
N GLY A 116 -19.73 4.88 3.06
CA GLY A 116 -19.07 3.96 3.96
C GLY A 116 -17.78 3.43 3.37
N ALA A 117 -16.86 3.07 4.25
CA ALA A 117 -15.66 2.35 3.92
C ALA A 117 -15.31 1.39 5.06
N SER A 118 -14.80 0.21 4.73
CA SER A 118 -14.37 -0.79 5.71
C SER A 118 -13.09 -1.48 5.28
N TRP A 119 -12.30 -1.91 6.26
CA TRP A 119 -11.13 -2.76 6.06
C TRP A 119 -11.39 -4.13 6.71
N SER A 120 -11.10 -5.21 5.99
CA SER A 120 -11.25 -6.60 6.46
C SER A 120 -10.11 -7.49 6.01
#